data_AF-A0A9D3YXK8-F1
#
_entry.id   AF-A0A9D3YXK8-F1
#
_cell.length_a   1.000
_cell.length_b   1.000
_cell.length_c   1.000
_cell.angle_alpha   90.00
_cell.angle_beta   90.00
_cell.angle_gamma   90.00
#
_symmetry.space_group_name_H-M   'P 1'
#
loop_
_entity.id
_entity.type
_entity.pdbx_description
1 polymer ?
#
loop_
_entity_poly.entity_id
_entity_poly.type
_entity_poly.pdbx_seq_one_letter_code
_entity_poly.pdbx_strand_id
1 'polypeptide(L)'
;MHSTRDHYILDQYFGLRQDHHFGGIQLEIKEEHLLLADIYNIQKLLNLCIEKFVSNPDISTSMRAVTSETISEKVKLRILQKKLAKLTYHLEKERRYKSEVHEEEN
;
A
#
# COMPACT_ATOMS: atom_id res chain seq x y z
N MET A 1 7.02 28.81 -16.73
CA MET A 1 6.39 28.73 -15.39
C MET A 1 5.16 27.85 -15.48
N HIS A 2 5.34 26.54 -15.34
CA HIS A 2 4.24 25.56 -15.32
C HIS A 2 4.50 24.60 -14.17
N SER A 3 3.43 24.06 -13.60
CA SER A 3 3.43 22.91 -12.68
C SER A 3 3.54 23.22 -11.18
N THR A 4 2.54 23.93 -10.66
CA THR A 4 2.03 23.74 -9.28
C THR A 4 0.61 23.14 -9.26
N ARG A 5 -0.05 23.03 -10.42
CA ARG A 5 -1.37 22.39 -10.54
C ARG A 5 -1.32 20.86 -10.61
N ASP A 6 -0.21 20.27 -11.06
CA ASP A 6 -0.12 18.82 -11.24
C ASP A 6 0.14 18.09 -9.90
N HIS A 7 0.67 18.77 -8.89
CA HIS A 7 0.89 18.19 -7.56
C HIS A 7 -0.41 18.00 -6.76
N TYR A 8 -1.37 18.92 -6.89
CA TYR A 8 -2.66 18.79 -6.21
C TYR A 8 -3.59 17.75 -6.83
N ILE A 9 -3.42 17.45 -8.12
CA ILE A 9 -4.22 16.44 -8.81
C ILE A 9 -3.81 15.04 -8.34
N LEU A 10 -2.51 14.78 -8.13
CA LEU A 10 -2.05 13.48 -7.64
C LEU A 10 -2.56 13.18 -6.23
N ASP A 11 -2.56 14.15 -5.31
CA ASP A 11 -3.09 13.96 -3.96
C ASP A 11 -4.61 13.73 -3.93
N GLN A 12 -5.37 14.37 -4.84
CA GLN A 12 -6.81 14.08 -4.99
C GLN A 12 -7.09 12.68 -5.57
N TYR A 13 -6.26 12.20 -6.49
CA TYR A 13 -6.43 10.85 -7.05
C TYR A 13 -6.07 9.73 -6.06
N PHE A 14 -5.17 9.98 -5.10
CA PHE A 14 -4.88 9.01 -4.03
C PHE A 14 -5.94 9.03 -2.91
N GLY A 15 -6.57 10.18 -2.64
CA GLY A 15 -7.67 10.28 -1.67
C GLY A 15 -8.99 9.65 -2.15
N LEU A 16 -9.25 9.63 -3.46
CA LEU A 16 -10.53 9.15 -4.02
C LEU A 16 -10.61 7.63 -4.26
N ARG A 17 -9.55 6.85 -3.98
CA ARG A 17 -9.58 5.39 -4.13
C ARG A 17 -9.85 4.61 -2.85
N GLN A 18 -10.04 5.27 -1.71
CA GLN A 18 -10.32 4.56 -0.46
C GLN A 18 -11.81 4.32 -0.19
N ASP A 19 -12.74 5.10 -0.76
CA ASP A 19 -14.14 5.07 -0.31
C ASP A 19 -15.18 4.87 -1.43
N HIS A 20 -14.85 4.18 -2.52
CA HIS A 20 -15.90 3.57 -3.34
C HIS A 20 -16.21 2.19 -2.79
N HIS A 21 -17.14 2.19 -1.85
CA HIS A 21 -18.01 1.07 -1.49
C HIS A 21 -18.66 0.49 -2.75
N PHE A 22 -17.92 -0.29 -3.53
CA PHE A 22 -18.52 -1.34 -4.32
C PHE A 22 -19.17 -2.29 -3.31
N GLY A 23 -20.51 -2.31 -3.30
CA GLY A 23 -21.30 -2.93 -2.25
C GLY A 23 -20.77 -4.29 -1.80
N GLY A 24 -20.47 -4.40 -0.51
CA GLY A 24 -20.56 -5.62 0.30
C GLY A 24 -19.71 -6.84 -0.07
N ILE A 25 -18.94 -6.83 -1.16
CA ILE A 25 -18.10 -7.99 -1.52
C ILE A 25 -16.69 -7.71 -1.02
N GLN A 26 -16.38 -8.28 0.13
CA GLN A 26 -15.03 -8.32 0.68
C GLN A 26 -14.17 -9.16 -0.26
N LEU A 27 -13.51 -8.49 -1.21
CA LEU A 27 -12.72 -9.15 -2.24
C LEU A 27 -11.42 -9.67 -1.60
N GLU A 28 -11.43 -10.94 -1.23
CA GLU A 28 -10.30 -11.62 -0.62
C GLU A 28 -9.21 -11.89 -1.67
N ILE A 29 -8.09 -11.18 -1.57
CA ILE A 29 -6.94 -11.45 -2.44
C ILE A 29 -6.08 -12.54 -1.81
N LYS A 30 -6.09 -13.70 -2.45
CA LYS A 30 -5.21 -14.84 -2.16
C LYS A 30 -3.87 -14.75 -2.88
N GLU A 31 -2.91 -15.53 -2.39
CA GLU A 31 -1.56 -15.70 -2.95
C GLU A 31 -1.58 -16.06 -4.46
N GLU A 32 -2.52 -16.91 -4.86
CA GLU A 32 -2.72 -17.34 -6.26
C GLU A 32 -2.92 -16.16 -7.21
N HIS A 33 -3.62 -15.11 -6.78
CA HIS A 33 -3.83 -13.92 -7.62
C HIS A 33 -2.54 -13.12 -7.84
N LEU A 34 -1.65 -13.13 -6.85
CA LEU A 34 -0.31 -12.53 -6.95
C LEU A 34 0.55 -13.32 -7.93
N LEU A 35 0.52 -14.65 -7.80
CA LEU A 35 1.23 -15.56 -8.69
C LEU A 35 0.78 -15.40 -10.15
N LEU A 36 -0.54 -15.45 -10.40
CA LEU A 36 -1.10 -15.31 -11.75
C LEU A 36 -0.78 -13.94 -12.34
N ALA A 37 -0.89 -12.86 -11.56
CA ALA A 37 -0.57 -11.53 -12.05
C ALA A 37 0.91 -11.37 -12.43
N ASP A 38 1.81 -12.03 -11.72
CA ASP A 38 3.25 -12.04 -11.99
C ASP A 38 3.57 -12.89 -13.23
N ILE A 39 3.06 -14.12 -13.30
CA ILE A 39 3.28 -15.05 -14.43
C ILE A 39 2.78 -14.46 -15.75
N TYR A 40 1.57 -13.89 -15.76
CA TYR A 40 0.98 -13.32 -16.96
C TYR A 40 1.41 -11.87 -17.21
N ASN A 41 2.34 -11.32 -16.41
CA ASN A 41 2.86 -9.96 -16.54
C ASN A 41 1.78 -8.87 -16.55
N ILE A 42 0.68 -9.08 -15.83
CA ILE A 42 -0.44 -8.14 -15.73
C ILE A 42 -0.11 -7.11 -14.66
N GLN A 43 0.73 -6.14 -15.01
CA GLN A 43 1.32 -5.19 -14.05
C GLN A 43 0.29 -4.42 -13.20
N LYS A 44 -0.85 -4.02 -13.80
CA LYS A 44 -1.92 -3.32 -13.06
C LYS A 44 -2.56 -4.21 -12.00
N LEU A 45 -2.82 -5.47 -12.33
CA LEU A 45 -3.37 -6.45 -11.40
C LEU A 45 -2.37 -6.75 -10.29
N LEU A 46 -1.10 -6.94 -10.65
CA LEU A 46 -0.02 -7.19 -9.69
C LEU A 46 0.07 -6.05 -8.67
N ASN A 47 0.01 -4.79 -9.12
CA ASN A 47 0.02 -3.63 -8.23
C ASN A 47 -1.19 -3.62 -7.27
N LEU A 48 -2.39 -3.94 -7.75
CA LEU A 48 -3.59 -4.01 -6.93
C LEU A 48 -3.50 -5.12 -5.87
N CYS A 49 -3.01 -6.30 -6.27
CA CYS A 49 -2.80 -7.41 -5.33
C CYS A 49 -1.79 -7.04 -4.25
N ILE A 50 -0.65 -6.45 -4.64
CA ILE A 50 0.36 -5.97 -3.68
C ILE A 50 -0.24 -4.93 -2.73
N GLU A 51 -1.01 -3.96 -3.24
CA GLU A 51 -1.64 -2.93 -2.39
C GLU A 51 -2.60 -3.53 -1.37
N LYS A 52 -3.41 -4.51 -1.77
CA LYS A 52 -4.28 -5.21 -0.82
C LYS A 52 -3.48 -5.96 0.25
N PHE A 53 -2.42 -6.66 -0.13
CA PHE A 53 -1.52 -7.35 0.82
C PHE A 53 -0.82 -6.40 1.79
N VAL A 54 -0.46 -5.19 1.35
CA VAL A 54 0.19 -4.16 2.19
C VAL A 54 -0.82 -3.41 3.05
N SER A 55 -2.05 -3.23 2.56
CA SER A 55 -3.12 -2.56 3.29
C SER A 55 -3.77 -3.43 4.36
N ASN A 56 -3.63 -4.76 4.27
CA ASN A 56 -4.20 -5.69 5.22
C ASN A 56 -3.57 -5.47 6.62
N PRO A 57 -4.39 -5.22 7.67
CA PRO A 57 -3.88 -5.05 9.04
C PRO A 57 -3.26 -6.33 9.59
N ASP A 58 -3.68 -7.49 9.10
CA ASP A 58 -3.10 -8.77 9.51
C ASP A 58 -1.70 -8.97 8.91
N ILE A 59 -0.71 -9.02 9.80
CA ILE A 59 0.69 -9.28 9.47
C ILE A 59 0.86 -10.66 8.83
N SER A 60 0.05 -11.65 9.26
CA SER A 60 0.17 -13.03 8.80
C SER A 60 -0.04 -13.14 7.29
N THR A 61 -0.94 -12.33 6.74
CA THR A 61 -1.23 -12.29 5.30
C THR A 61 -0.01 -11.84 4.50
N SER A 62 0.65 -10.73 4.87
CA SER A 62 1.87 -10.30 4.17
C SER A 62 3.02 -11.27 4.39
N MET A 63 3.14 -11.86 5.58
CA MET A 63 4.18 -12.86 5.88
C MET A 63 4.04 -14.08 4.98
N ARG A 64 2.83 -14.62 4.81
CA ARG A 64 2.57 -15.75 3.90
C ARG A 64 3.05 -15.47 2.48
N ALA A 65 2.79 -14.28 1.94
CA ALA A 65 3.26 -13.92 0.61
C ALA A 65 4.80 -13.79 0.51
N VAL A 66 5.46 -13.29 1.57
CA VAL A 66 6.91 -13.13 1.60
C VAL A 66 7.62 -14.47 1.79
N THR A 67 7.05 -15.39 2.56
CA THR A 67 7.61 -16.74 2.78
C THR A 67 7.21 -17.75 1.71
N SER A 68 6.32 -17.38 0.78
CA SER A 68 5.86 -18.26 -0.29
C SER A 68 7.02 -18.70 -1.19
N GLU A 69 7.10 -19.98 -1.50
CA GLU A 69 8.05 -20.53 -2.47
C GLU A 69 7.60 -20.29 -3.93
N THR A 70 6.33 -19.96 -4.14
CA THR A 70 5.75 -19.82 -5.49
C THR A 70 5.87 -18.39 -6.02
N ILE A 71 5.89 -17.40 -5.14
CA ILE A 71 5.99 -15.98 -5.52
C ILE A 71 7.45 -15.64 -5.85
N SER A 72 7.66 -14.86 -6.91
CA SER A 72 9.00 -14.40 -7.28
C SER A 72 9.61 -13.47 -6.23
N GLU A 73 10.93 -13.56 -6.04
CA GLU A 73 11.69 -12.70 -5.13
C GLU A 73 11.48 -11.20 -5.41
N LYS A 74 11.31 -10.84 -6.68
CA LYS A 74 11.01 -9.48 -7.11
C LYS A 74 9.69 -8.97 -6.52
N VAL A 75 8.66 -9.79 -6.53
CA VAL A 75 7.34 -9.43 -5.98
C VAL A 75 7.39 -9.36 -4.46
N LYS A 76 8.05 -10.31 -3.79
CA LYS A 76 8.28 -10.27 -2.33
C LYS A 76 8.95 -8.98 -1.91
N LEU A 77 10.03 -8.59 -2.60
CA LEU A 77 10.75 -7.36 -2.34
C LEU A 77 9.85 -6.13 -2.47
N ARG A 78 9.00 -6.08 -3.50
CA ARG A 78 8.04 -4.97 -3.70
C ARG A 78 7.01 -4.89 -2.57
N ILE A 79 6.51 -6.02 -2.07
CA ILE A 79 5.60 -6.06 -0.92
C ILE A 79 6.30 -5.47 0.31
N LEU A 80 7.51 -5.93 0.62
CA LEU A 80 8.29 -5.46 1.76
C LEU A 80 8.61 -3.96 1.67
N GLN A 81 9.07 -3.48 0.51
CA GLN A 81 9.37 -2.06 0.28
C GLN A 81 8.14 -1.18 0.50
N LYS A 82 6.97 -1.56 -0.04
CA LYS A 82 5.74 -0.81 0.17
C LYS A 82 5.29 -0.83 1.63
N LYS A 83 5.46 -1.95 2.34
CA LYS A 83 5.10 -2.06 3.76
C LYS A 83 6.01 -1.22 4.64
N LEU A 84 7.32 -1.22 4.36
CA LEU A 84 8.29 -0.34 5.02
C LEU A 84 7.94 1.12 4.81
N ALA A 85 7.68 1.54 3.56
CA ALA A 85 7.31 2.92 3.24
C ALA A 85 6.06 3.38 4.00
N LYS A 86 5.05 2.51 4.13
CA LYS A 86 3.84 2.80 4.90
C LYS A 86 4.15 2.99 6.39
N LEU A 87 4.98 2.13 6.98
CA LEU A 87 5.39 2.25 8.39
C LEU A 87 6.20 3.52 8.63
N THR A 88 7.15 3.83 7.74
CA THR A 88 7.94 5.07 7.81
C THR A 88 7.04 6.29 7.77
N TYR A 89 6.05 6.33 6.87
CA TYR A 89 5.07 7.41 6.79
C TYR A 89 4.28 7.58 8.09
N HIS A 90 3.79 6.49 8.69
CA HIS A 90 3.06 6.56 9.96
C HIS A 90 3.94 7.06 11.12
N LEU A 91 5.18 6.58 11.20
CA LEU A 91 6.13 7.03 12.23
C LEU A 91 6.48 8.51 12.08
N GLU A 92 6.70 8.99 10.86
CA GLU A 92 6.95 10.41 10.60
C GLU A 92 5.75 11.27 10.97
N LYS A 93 4.53 10.81 10.65
CA LYS A 93 3.30 11.51 11.03
C LYS A 93 3.15 11.61 12.55
N GLU A 94 3.41 10.53 13.29
CA GLU A 94 3.37 10.54 14.76
C GLU A 94 4.44 11.46 15.37
N ARG A 95 5.64 11.48 14.80
CA ARG A 95 6.72 12.39 15.25
C ARG A 95 6.32 13.85 15.09
N ARG A 96 5.76 14.24 13.94
CA ARG A 96 5.26 15.61 13.70
C ARG A 96 4.17 15.99 14.69
N TYR A 97 3.19 15.12 14.89
CA TYR A 97 2.11 15.36 15.85
C TYR A 97 2.65 15.59 17.27
N LYS A 98 3.62 14.80 17.73
CA LYS A 98 4.24 15.00 19.05
C LYS A 98 5.02 16.31 19.17
N SER A 99 5.68 16.75 18.10
CA SER A 99 6.39 18.03 18.07
C SER A 99 5.41 19.21 18.13
N GLU A 100 4.30 19.15 17.39
CA GLU A 100 3.27 20.19 17.37
C GLU A 100 2.56 20.31 18.73
N VAL A 101 2.22 19.19 19.38
CA VAL A 101 1.61 19.19 20.73
C VAL A 101 2.55 19.77 21.79
N HIS A 102 3.86 19.52 21.70
CA HIS A 102 4.84 20.10 22.63
C HIS A 102 5.13 21.59 22.40
N GLU A 103 4.83 22.13 21.22
CA GLU A 103 4.91 23.56 20.94
C GLU A 103 3.68 24.33 21.43
N GLU A 104 2.50 23.69 21.52
CA GLU A 104 1.28 24.31 22.05
C GLU A 104 1.19 24.33 23.59
N GLU A 105 1.97 23.50 24.29
CA GLU A 105 2.01 23.41 25.75
C GLU A 105 3.04 24.36 26.42
N ASN A 106 3.83 25.11 25.64
CA ASN A 106 4.80 26.11 26.13
C ASN A 106 4.39 27.54 25.75
#